data_AF-A0AAW5J9Y1-F1
#
_entry.id   AF-A0AAW5J9Y1-F1
#
_cell.length_a   1.000
_cell.length_b   1.000
_cell.length_c   1.000
_cell.angle_alpha   90.00
_cell.angle_beta   90.00
_cell.angle_gamma   90.00
#
_symmetry.space_group_name_H-M   'P 1'
#
loop_
_entity.id
_entity.type
_entity.pdbx_description
1 polymer ?
#
loop_
_entity_poly.entity_id
_entity_poly.type
_entity_poly.pdbx_seq_one_letter_code
_entity_poly.pdbx_strand_id
1 'polypeptide(L)'
;PPQLAHILCESDWRRLILTAGGQHWHIHLSKKTENGRKTVNYLGRYLKKPPISGSRLAHYTNGATLSFTYLDHRTQTYQQETLSQADMLRRVVQHIPEKHFRMIRYFGFLANRVCGQYLP
;
A
#
# COMPACT_ATOMS: atom_id res chain seq x y z
N PRO A 1 9.99 -17.71 7.35
CA PRO A 1 9.51 -18.96 6.71
C PRO A 1 10.65 -19.99 6.61
N PRO A 2 10.39 -21.30 6.73
CA PRO A 2 11.43 -22.34 6.63
C PRO A 2 12.26 -22.23 5.34
N GLN A 3 11.60 -21.82 4.25
CA GLN A 3 12.20 -21.65 2.93
C GLN A 3 13.23 -20.50 2.84
N LEU A 4 13.25 -19.56 3.78
CA LEU A 4 14.18 -18.43 3.83
C LEU A 4 15.25 -18.58 4.93
N ALA A 5 15.34 -19.77 5.56
CA ALA A 5 16.26 -20.02 6.67
C ALA A 5 17.76 -19.97 6.26
N HIS A 6 18.04 -20.01 4.96
CA HIS A 6 19.40 -19.88 4.40
C HIS A 6 19.89 -18.43 4.32
N ILE A 7 19.07 -17.45 4.70
CA ILE A 7 19.44 -16.02 4.70
C ILE A 7 19.88 -15.65 6.10
N LEU A 8 21.18 -15.74 6.36
CA LEU A 8 21.75 -15.55 7.69
C LEU A 8 22.58 -14.26 7.79
N CYS A 9 23.12 -13.78 6.66
CA CYS A 9 23.93 -12.57 6.61
C CYS A 9 23.53 -11.64 5.46
N GLU A 10 24.07 -10.41 5.48
CA GLU A 10 23.82 -9.39 4.45
C GLU A 10 24.15 -9.89 3.04
N SER A 11 25.17 -10.75 2.92
CA SER A 11 25.59 -11.37 1.66
C SER A 11 24.51 -12.28 1.07
N ASP A 12 23.86 -13.10 1.91
CA ASP A 12 22.78 -14.01 1.50
C ASP A 12 21.55 -13.21 1.07
N TRP A 13 21.25 -12.14 1.82
CA TRP A 13 20.16 -11.22 1.49
C TRP A 13 20.41 -10.51 0.15
N ARG A 14 21.62 -9.96 -0.06
CA ARG A 14 22.01 -9.34 -1.33
C ARG A 14 21.91 -10.33 -2.49
N ARG A 15 22.37 -11.57 -2.29
CA ARG A 15 22.26 -12.64 -3.29
C ARG A 15 20.80 -12.93 -3.61
N LEU A 16 19.93 -13.08 -2.62
CA LEU A 16 18.48 -13.25 -2.84
C LEU A 16 17.92 -12.11 -3.69
N ILE A 17 18.17 -10.85 -3.31
CA ILE A 17 17.64 -9.68 -4.02
C ILE A 17 18.13 -9.62 -5.46
N LEU A 18 19.41 -9.91 -5.70
CA LEU A 18 20.00 -9.88 -7.04
C LEU A 18 19.52 -11.05 -7.91
N THR A 19 19.35 -12.23 -7.34
CA THR A 19 18.87 -13.43 -8.05
C THR A 19 17.36 -13.41 -8.28
N ALA A 20 16.57 -12.97 -7.30
CA ALA A 20 15.14 -12.74 -7.46
C ALA A 20 14.84 -11.56 -8.40
N GLY A 21 15.76 -10.60 -8.47
CA GLY A 21 15.70 -9.42 -9.33
C GLY A 21 16.03 -9.67 -10.79
N GLY A 22 15.73 -10.85 -11.33
CA GLY A 22 15.92 -11.22 -12.74
C GLY A 22 15.12 -10.39 -13.76
N GLN A 23 14.53 -9.26 -13.36
CA GLN A 23 13.96 -8.27 -14.26
C GLN A 23 14.36 -6.87 -13.82
N HIS A 24 14.68 -6.02 -14.80
CA HIS A 24 14.99 -4.61 -14.62
C HIS A 24 13.90 -3.93 -13.78
N TRP A 25 14.20 -3.64 -12.52
CA TRP A 25 13.31 -2.87 -11.67
C TRP A 25 13.24 -1.44 -12.23
N HIS A 26 12.06 -1.01 -12.66
CA HIS A 26 11.83 0.39 -13.02
C HIS A 26 11.71 1.24 -11.75
N ILE A 27 12.86 1.55 -11.14
CA ILE A 27 12.92 2.34 -9.91
C ILE A 27 12.93 3.83 -10.29
N HIS A 28 11.75 4.46 -10.27
CA HIS A 28 11.66 5.91 -10.37
C HIS A 28 11.83 6.55 -8.99
N LEU A 29 13.03 7.06 -8.71
CA LEU A 29 13.30 7.86 -7.52
C LEU A 29 12.96 9.33 -7.79
N SER A 30 11.77 9.75 -7.38
CA SER A 30 11.38 11.16 -7.44
C SER A 30 12.35 12.04 -6.63
N LYS A 31 12.55 13.29 -7.07
CA LYS A 31 13.30 14.29 -6.31
C LYS A 31 12.73 14.42 -4.89
N LYS A 32 13.62 14.71 -3.93
CA LYS A 32 13.23 14.99 -2.54
C LYS A 32 12.16 16.08 -2.52
N THR A 33 11.06 15.82 -1.82
CA THR A 33 10.03 16.84 -1.58
C THR A 33 10.57 17.93 -0.67
N GLU A 34 10.33 19.20 -1.01
CA GLU A 34 10.80 20.35 -0.22
C GLU A 34 10.23 20.38 1.21
N ASN A 35 9.01 19.87 1.41
CA ASN A 35 8.32 19.92 2.70
C ASN A 35 8.00 18.51 3.25
N GLY A 36 8.89 18.03 4.13
CA GLY A 36 8.74 16.71 4.76
C GLY A 36 7.45 16.56 5.57
N ARG A 37 6.96 17.63 6.23
CA ARG A 37 5.71 17.58 7.00
C ARG A 37 4.50 17.35 6.11
N LYS A 38 4.43 18.01 4.93
CA LYS A 38 3.38 17.76 3.94
C LYS A 38 3.42 16.31 3.44
N THR A 39 4.62 15.78 3.18
CA THR A 39 4.81 14.39 2.74
C THR A 39 4.36 13.40 3.80
N VAL A 40 4.75 13.58 5.07
CA VAL A 40 4.30 12.73 6.18
C VAL A 40 2.78 12.80 6.34
N ASN A 41 2.18 13.99 6.29
CA ASN A 41 0.73 14.16 6.35
C ASN A 41 0.00 13.52 5.17
N TYR A 42 0.61 13.51 3.98
CA TYR A 42 0.09 12.79 2.82
C TYR A 42 0.14 11.30 3.09
N LEU A 43 1.31 10.73 3.38
CA LEU A 43 1.50 9.30 3.64
C LEU A 43 0.58 8.79 4.77
N GLY A 44 0.49 9.53 5.88
CA GLY A 44 -0.38 9.19 7.01
C GLY A 44 -1.86 9.07 6.64
N ARG A 45 -2.34 9.90 5.70
CA ARG A 45 -3.71 9.80 5.18
C ARG A 45 -3.95 8.55 4.33
N TYR A 46 -2.92 8.01 3.69
CA TYR A 46 -3.04 6.81 2.85
C TYR A 46 -2.89 5.52 3.64
N LEU A 47 -2.02 5.49 4.68
CA LEU A 47 -1.75 4.29 5.46
C LEU A 47 -2.98 3.70 6.18
N LYS A 48 -3.99 4.52 6.48
CA LYS A 48 -5.19 4.09 7.23
C LYS A 48 -6.46 4.03 6.39
N LYS A 49 -6.44 4.51 5.14
CA LYS A 49 -7.63 4.60 4.30
C LYS A 49 -7.80 3.36 3.44
N PRO A 50 -9.04 2.96 3.13
CA PRO A 50 -9.29 1.94 2.13
C PRO A 50 -8.74 2.40 0.77
N PRO A 51 -8.37 1.45 -0.11
CA PRO A 51 -7.76 1.74 -1.41
C PRO A 51 -8.66 2.59 -2.32
N ILE A 52 -9.98 2.47 -2.17
CA ILE A 52 -10.98 3.32 -2.81
C ILE A 52 -11.82 4.00 -1.73
N SER A 53 -11.95 5.32 -1.84
CA SER A 53 -12.89 6.11 -1.05
C SER A 53 -14.32 5.80 -1.48
N GLY A 54 -15.25 5.64 -0.53
CA GLY A 54 -16.67 5.45 -0.84
C GLY A 54 -17.24 6.58 -1.70
N SER A 55 -16.73 7.81 -1.55
CA SER A 55 -17.11 8.97 -2.38
C SER A 55 -16.78 8.83 -3.87
N ARG A 56 -15.91 7.87 -4.24
CA ARG A 56 -15.55 7.61 -5.64
C ARG A 56 -16.43 6.56 -6.30
N LEU A 57 -17.24 5.84 -5.53
CA LEU A 57 -18.20 4.87 -6.06
C LEU A 57 -19.34 5.64 -6.73
N ALA A 58 -19.48 5.48 -8.05
CA ALA A 58 -20.39 6.27 -8.88
C ALA A 58 -21.71 5.56 -9.15
N HIS A 59 -21.68 4.25 -9.45
CA HIS A 59 -22.88 3.49 -9.77
C HIS A 59 -22.70 2.02 -9.43
N TYR A 60 -23.80 1.35 -9.07
CA TYR A 60 -23.85 -0.09 -8.85
C TYR A 60 -25.12 -0.63 -9.50
N THR A 61 -24.97 -1.46 -10.53
CA THR A 61 -26.10 -1.99 -11.30
C THR A 61 -26.45 -3.38 -10.79
N ASN A 62 -27.45 -3.49 -9.90
CA ASN A 62 -28.17 -4.71 -9.50
C ASN A 62 -27.40 -6.06 -9.51
N GLY A 63 -26.13 -6.10 -9.09
CA GLY A 63 -25.36 -7.35 -9.05
C GLY A 63 -24.32 -7.54 -10.18
N ALA A 64 -24.38 -6.76 -11.26
CA ALA A 64 -23.57 -7.01 -12.45
C ALA A 64 -22.24 -6.23 -12.45
N THR A 65 -22.32 -4.91 -12.27
CA THR A 65 -21.18 -4.02 -12.45
C THR A 65 -21.15 -2.87 -11.43
N LEU A 66 -19.94 -2.40 -11.16
CA LEU A 66 -19.65 -1.29 -10.27
C LEU A 66 -18.78 -0.29 -11.03
N SER A 67 -19.13 0.99 -10.94
CA SER A 67 -18.36 2.08 -11.55
C SER A 67 -17.76 2.99 -10.49
N PHE A 68 -16.53 3.45 -10.70
CA PHE A 68 -15.90 4.45 -9.84
C PHE A 68 -15.10 5.48 -10.64
N THR A 69 -14.96 6.67 -10.05
CA THR A 69 -14.24 7.79 -10.66
C THR A 69 -12.86 7.95 -10.02
N TYR A 70 -11.83 8.16 -10.84
CA TYR A 70 -10.47 8.42 -10.38
C TYR A 70 -9.79 9.50 -11.22
N LEU A 71 -8.76 10.13 -10.65
CA LEU A 71 -7.90 11.06 -11.38
C LEU A 71 -6.83 10.24 -12.12
N ASP A 72 -6.84 10.28 -13.44
CA ASP A 72 -5.73 9.77 -14.23
C ASP A 72 -4.57 10.78 -14.15
N HIS A 73 -3.52 10.41 -13.42
CA HIS A 73 -2.35 11.26 -13.24
C HIS A 73 -1.52 11.46 -14.52
N ARG A 74 -1.75 10.66 -15.58
CA ARG A 74 -1.08 10.83 -16.88
C ARG A 74 -1.74 11.90 -17.72
N THR A 75 -3.07 11.90 -17.77
CA THR A 75 -3.86 12.86 -18.56
C THR A 75 -4.34 14.05 -17.74
N GLN A 76 -4.22 14.00 -16.41
CA GLN A 76 -4.73 14.99 -15.45
C GLN A 76 -6.26 15.19 -15.55
N THR A 77 -6.99 14.15 -15.95
CA THR A 77 -8.46 14.19 -16.09
C THR A 77 -9.13 13.18 -15.18
N TYR A 78 -10.35 13.49 -14.76
CA TYR A 78 -11.19 12.52 -14.06
C TYR A 78 -11.77 11.53 -15.07
N GLN A 79 -11.55 10.26 -14.81
CA GLN A 79 -12.00 9.14 -15.62
C GLN A 79 -12.90 8.23 -14.79
N GLN A 80 -13.82 7.54 -15.46
CA GLN A 80 -14.71 6.56 -14.84
C GLN A 80 -14.36 5.17 -15.35
N GLU A 81 -14.12 4.24 -14.43
CA GLU A 81 -13.90 2.83 -14.74
C GLU A 81 -15.08 2.00 -14.26
N THR A 82 -15.52 1.04 -15.07
CA THR A 82 -16.60 0.11 -14.73
C THR A 82 -16.04 -1.31 -14.74
N LEU A 83 -16.29 -2.04 -13.66
CA LEU A 83 -15.77 -3.40 -13.44
C LEU A 83 -16.90 -4.33 -13.02
N SER A 84 -16.68 -5.65 -13.19
CA SER A 84 -17.50 -6.64 -12.51
C SER A 84 -17.25 -6.61 -10.99
N GLN A 85 -18.19 -7.15 -10.22
CA GLN A 85 -17.99 -7.30 -8.78
C GLN A 85 -16.79 -8.17 -8.42
N ALA A 86 -16.57 -9.24 -9.19
CA ALA A 86 -15.48 -10.18 -8.96
C ALA A 86 -14.13 -9.50 -9.19
N ASP A 87 -14.00 -8.67 -10.22
CA ASP A 87 -12.79 -7.90 -10.49
C ASP A 87 -12.52 -6.86 -9.39
N MET A 88 -13.58 -6.17 -8.94
CA MET A 88 -13.46 -5.21 -7.84
C MET A 88 -12.99 -5.89 -6.54
N LEU A 89 -13.58 -7.03 -6.19
CA LEU A 89 -13.17 -7.80 -5.02
C LEU A 89 -11.71 -8.27 -5.15
N ARG A 90 -11.32 -8.79 -6.32
CA ARG A 90 -9.92 -9.17 -6.59
C ARG A 90 -8.95 -8.01 -6.38
N ARG A 91 -9.29 -6.80 -6.84
CA ARG A 91 -8.48 -5.59 -6.60
C ARG A 91 -8.41 -5.22 -5.11
N VAL A 92 -9.54 -5.27 -4.39
CA VAL A 92 -9.56 -4.95 -2.94
C VAL A 92 -8.74 -5.95 -2.13
N VAL A 93 -8.82 -7.25 -2.46
CA VAL A 93 -8.07 -8.30 -1.75
C VAL A 93 -6.56 -8.11 -1.86
N GLN A 94 -6.04 -7.55 -2.96
CA GLN A 94 -4.61 -7.22 -3.11
C GLN A 94 -4.11 -6.21 -2.06
N HIS A 95 -5.02 -5.44 -1.45
CA HIS A 95 -4.69 -4.49 -0.38
C HIS A 95 -4.82 -5.10 1.03
N ILE A 96 -5.31 -6.34 1.14
CA ILE A 96 -5.35 -7.05 2.42
C ILE A 96 -3.95 -7.61 2.67
N PRO A 97 -3.27 -7.15 3.73
CA PRO A 97 -1.92 -7.64 4.01
C PRO A 97 -1.98 -9.11 4.45
N GLU A 98 -0.87 -9.84 4.23
CA GLU A 98 -0.78 -11.25 4.61
C GLU A 98 -1.05 -11.47 6.10
N LYS A 99 -1.44 -12.70 6.45
CA LYS A 99 -1.63 -13.09 7.84
C LYS A 99 -0.34 -12.85 8.63
N HIS A 100 -0.47 -12.15 9.76
CA HIS A 100 0.63 -11.71 10.64
C HIS A 100 1.51 -10.57 10.09
N PHE A 101 1.21 -10.00 8.92
CA PHE A 101 1.87 -8.79 8.49
C PHE A 101 1.51 -7.64 9.43
N ARG A 102 2.52 -7.06 10.08
CA ARG A 102 2.35 -5.95 11.02
C ARG A 102 2.25 -4.64 10.25
N MET A 103 1.03 -4.23 9.92
CA MET A 103 0.78 -2.84 9.55
C MET A 103 1.20 -1.93 10.72
N ILE A 104 1.81 -0.77 10.42
CA ILE A 104 2.21 0.20 11.46
C ILE A 104 0.95 0.76 12.12
N ARG A 105 0.52 0.14 13.23
CA ARG A 105 -0.57 0.65 14.07
C ARG A 105 -0.08 1.68 15.07
N TYR A 106 1.03 1.36 15.73
CA TYR A 106 1.65 2.17 16.77
C TYR A 106 3.18 2.11 16.67
N PHE A 107 3.82 3.27 16.71
CA PHE A 107 5.26 3.45 16.56
C PHE A 107 5.74 4.51 17.57
N GLY A 108 7.04 4.50 17.90
CA GLY A 108 7.63 5.45 18.84
C GLY A 108 7.07 5.25 20.24
N PHE A 109 6.77 6.34 20.95
CA PHE A 109 6.20 6.30 22.30
C PHE A 109 4.79 5.69 22.35
N LEU A 110 4.07 5.62 21.22
CA LEU A 110 2.78 4.95 21.15
C LEU A 110 2.90 3.44 20.98
N ALA A 111 4.08 2.90 20.66
CA ALA A 111 4.24 1.47 20.41
C ALA A 111 3.84 0.64 21.64
N ASN A 112 3.09 -0.45 21.44
CA ASN A 112 2.53 -1.29 22.51
C ASN A 112 3.56 -1.72 23.58
N ARG A 113 4.84 -1.88 23.20
CA ARG A 113 5.91 -2.25 24.13
C ARG A 113 6.20 -1.18 25.18
N VAL A 114 6.06 0.10 24.81
CA VAL A 114 6.54 1.24 25.60
C VAL A 114 5.43 2.25 25.94
N CYS A 115 4.23 2.10 25.36
CA CYS A 115 3.18 3.08 25.53
C CYS A 115 2.73 3.23 26.98
N GLY A 116 2.65 2.13 27.74
CA GLY A 116 2.33 2.18 29.18
C GLY A 116 3.44 2.74 30.07
N GLN A 117 4.63 2.98 29.52
CA GLN A 117 5.75 3.62 30.24
C GLN A 117 5.85 5.11 29.92
N TYR A 118 5.52 5.52 28.69
CA TYR A 118 5.70 6.89 28.19
C TYR A 118 4.40 7.71 28.07
N LEU A 119 3.23 7.07 28.17
CA LEU A 119 1.95 7.78 28.27
C LEU A 119 1.45 7.75 29.73
N PRO A 120 0.86 8.87 30.22
CA PRO A 120 0.27 8.95 31.55
C PRO A 120 -0.97 8.06 31.70
#